data_AF-K6A024-F1
#
_entry.id   AF-K6A024-F1
#
_cell.length_a   1.000
_cell.length_b   1.000
_cell.length_c   1.000
_cell.angle_alpha   90.00
_cell.angle_beta   90.00
_cell.angle_gamma   90.00
#
_symmetry.space_group_name_H-M   'P 1'
#
loop_
_entity.id
_entity.type
_entity.pdbx_description
1 polymer ?
#
loop_
_entity_poly.entity_id
_entity_poly.type
_entity_poly.pdbx_seq_one_letter_code
_entity_poly.pdbx_strand_id
1 'polypeptide(L)'
;MPNWCSASYAIEGDAEEVKSLYKLMKRLQEQKEPSVPNGFGKTWLGCLVNALGGDYNKIHCRGDWSNLEMEGNILKFTTETAWSPCDETFELVCEKFPTLCYFYQSEEPGLAEYWTNDQEGKYFPDKYIADLCTPDDKWYKEYFVNQTEIFKWFEEISGQSVESITEILAIAEQWKNENDKSFCNIYEYAAG
;
A
#
# COMPACT_ATOMS: atom_id res chain seq x y z
N MET A 1 0.87 14.12 -15.01
CA MET A 1 0.70 12.70 -14.64
C MET A 1 0.28 12.69 -13.19
N PRO A 2 -0.67 11.83 -12.77
CA PRO A 2 -0.97 11.69 -11.35
C PRO A 2 0.25 11.09 -10.64
N ASN A 3 0.36 11.35 -9.34
CA ASN A 3 1.20 10.50 -8.51
C ASN A 3 0.47 9.17 -8.29
N TRP A 4 1.24 8.08 -8.15
CA TRP A 4 0.69 6.74 -7.97
C TRP A 4 0.79 6.33 -6.50
N CYS A 5 -0.33 5.88 -5.97
CA CYS A 5 -0.47 5.27 -4.67
C CYS A 5 -0.54 3.75 -4.84
N SER A 6 0.46 3.05 -4.32
CA SER A 6 0.44 1.60 -4.16
C SER A 6 -0.26 1.25 -2.87
N ALA A 7 -1.10 0.22 -2.84
CA ALA A 7 -1.70 -0.25 -1.60
C ALA A 7 -1.79 -1.78 -1.58
N SER A 8 -1.40 -2.38 -0.46
CA SER A 8 -1.60 -3.79 -0.18
C SER A 8 -2.87 -3.97 0.64
N TYR A 9 -3.69 -4.96 0.29
CA TYR A 9 -4.97 -5.24 0.96
C TYR A 9 -5.02 -6.64 1.53
N ALA A 10 -5.69 -6.77 2.67
CA ALA A 10 -6.16 -8.02 3.24
C ALA A 10 -7.66 -7.90 3.54
N ILE A 11 -8.46 -8.84 3.02
CA ILE A 11 -9.89 -8.92 3.28
C ILE A 11 -10.17 -10.18 4.08
N GLU A 12 -10.83 -10.02 5.22
CA GLU A 12 -11.28 -11.11 6.09
C GLU A 12 -12.78 -11.07 6.29
N GLY A 13 -13.36 -12.15 6.81
CA GLY A 13 -14.78 -12.26 7.14
C GLY A 13 -15.25 -13.71 7.06
N ASP A 14 -16.53 -13.93 6.73
CA ASP A 14 -17.03 -15.27 6.45
C ASP A 14 -16.29 -15.90 5.25
N ALA A 15 -15.89 -17.16 5.40
CA ALA A 15 -15.05 -17.84 4.42
C ALA A 15 -15.75 -18.00 3.05
N GLU A 16 -17.07 -18.17 3.01
CA GLU A 16 -17.80 -18.26 1.75
C GLU A 16 -18.00 -16.89 1.11
N GLU A 17 -18.16 -15.81 1.89
CA GLU A 17 -18.15 -14.43 1.37
C GLU A 17 -16.78 -14.06 0.77
N VAL A 18 -15.68 -14.30 1.48
CA VAL A 18 -14.31 -14.04 0.98
C VAL A 18 -14.06 -14.81 -0.32
N LYS A 19 -14.42 -16.10 -0.34
CA LYS A 19 -14.27 -16.94 -1.52
C LYS A 19 -15.15 -16.49 -2.69
N SER A 20 -16.33 -15.94 -2.40
CA SER A 20 -17.22 -15.38 -3.41
C SER A 20 -16.64 -14.13 -4.05
N LEU A 21 -16.06 -13.23 -3.24
CA LEU A 21 -15.34 -12.06 -3.74
C LEU A 21 -14.10 -12.45 -4.56
N TYR A 22 -13.28 -13.38 -4.06
CA TYR A 22 -12.12 -13.89 -4.80
C TYR A 22 -12.52 -14.44 -6.18
N LYS A 23 -13.54 -15.30 -6.24
CA LYS A 23 -14.05 -15.86 -7.51
C LYS A 23 -14.56 -14.78 -8.45
N LEU A 24 -15.21 -13.73 -7.91
CA LEU A 24 -15.67 -12.59 -8.71
C LEU A 24 -14.49 -11.87 -9.36
N MET A 25 -13.51 -11.43 -8.57
CA MET A 25 -12.32 -10.72 -9.05
C MET A 25 -11.50 -11.58 -10.02
N LYS A 26 -11.31 -12.86 -9.70
CA LYS A 26 -10.62 -13.83 -10.55
C LYS A 26 -11.32 -14.01 -11.90
N ARG A 27 -12.64 -14.14 -11.90
CA ARG A 27 -13.42 -14.20 -13.14
C ARG A 27 -13.22 -12.95 -13.99
N LEU A 28 -13.24 -11.75 -13.39
CA LEU A 28 -13.02 -10.48 -14.11
C LEU A 28 -11.62 -10.43 -14.74
N GLN A 29 -10.57 -10.83 -14.01
CA GLN A 29 -9.19 -10.82 -14.53
C GLN A 29 -8.99 -11.80 -15.70
N GLU A 30 -9.74 -12.91 -15.72
CA GLU A 30 -9.62 -13.99 -16.72
C GLU A 30 -10.47 -13.77 -17.97
N GLN A 31 -11.33 -12.74 -18.00
CA GLN A 31 -12.08 -12.40 -19.22
C GLN A 31 -11.14 -12.05 -20.38
N LYS A 32 -11.67 -12.13 -21.61
CA LYS A 32 -10.93 -11.72 -22.81
C LYS A 32 -10.80 -10.20 -22.88
N GLU A 33 -11.89 -9.51 -22.56
CA GLU A 33 -12.04 -8.05 -22.61
C GLU A 33 -12.52 -7.54 -21.25
N PRO A 34 -12.30 -6.27 -20.89
CA PRO A 34 -12.85 -5.70 -19.67
C PRO A 34 -14.38 -5.70 -19.70
N SER A 35 -15.01 -5.89 -18.53
CA SER A 35 -16.47 -5.94 -18.41
C SER A 35 -17.16 -4.60 -18.72
N VAL A 36 -16.39 -3.51 -18.67
CA VAL A 36 -16.81 -2.15 -19.01
C VAL A 36 -15.69 -1.45 -19.79
N PRO A 37 -15.98 -0.67 -20.85
CA PRO A 37 -14.96 0.03 -21.62
C PRO A 37 -14.15 0.99 -20.75
N ASN A 38 -12.82 0.87 -20.76
CA ASN A 38 -11.92 1.71 -19.94
C ASN A 38 -10.48 1.67 -20.48
N GLY A 39 -9.59 2.49 -19.90
CA GLY A 39 -8.17 2.59 -20.27
C GLY A 39 -7.19 1.77 -19.42
N PHE A 40 -7.65 1.15 -18.33
CA PHE A 40 -6.85 0.37 -17.37
C PHE A 40 -6.82 -1.13 -17.70
N GLY A 41 -7.86 -1.63 -18.38
CA GLY A 41 -8.00 -3.04 -18.74
C GLY A 41 -8.95 -3.80 -17.81
N LYS A 42 -8.72 -5.12 -17.70
CA LYS A 42 -9.67 -6.06 -17.08
C LYS A 42 -9.74 -5.98 -15.57
N THR A 43 -8.62 -5.60 -14.95
CA THR A 43 -8.45 -5.46 -13.50
C THR A 43 -8.76 -4.05 -13.01
N TRP A 44 -9.35 -3.20 -13.85
CA TRP A 44 -9.79 -1.88 -13.45
C TRP A 44 -10.79 -1.96 -12.28
N LEU A 45 -10.61 -1.17 -11.21
CA LEU A 45 -11.51 -1.15 -10.06
C LEU A 45 -12.97 -0.86 -10.46
N GLY A 46 -13.20 -0.11 -11.53
CA GLY A 46 -14.53 0.15 -12.06
C GLY A 46 -15.23 -1.09 -12.63
N CYS A 47 -14.48 -2.08 -13.11
CA CYS A 47 -15.03 -3.40 -13.46
C CYS A 47 -15.59 -4.11 -12.23
N LEU A 48 -14.88 -4.04 -11.09
CA LEU A 48 -15.33 -4.61 -9.83
C LEU A 48 -16.58 -3.88 -9.31
N VAL A 49 -16.55 -2.55 -9.25
CA VAL A 49 -17.70 -1.72 -8.85
C VAL A 49 -18.95 -2.04 -9.69
N ASN A 50 -18.80 -2.08 -11.02
CA ASN A 50 -19.90 -2.44 -11.92
C ASN A 50 -20.44 -3.84 -11.63
N ALA A 51 -19.56 -4.83 -11.42
CA ALA A 51 -19.96 -6.21 -11.17
C ALA A 51 -20.66 -6.41 -9.81
N LEU A 52 -20.40 -5.53 -8.85
CA LEU A 52 -21.08 -5.45 -7.56
C LEU A 52 -22.42 -4.67 -7.62
N GLY A 53 -22.75 -4.11 -8.80
CA GLY A 53 -23.95 -3.30 -9.02
C GLY A 53 -23.83 -1.85 -8.57
N GLY A 54 -22.61 -1.35 -8.36
CA GLY A 54 -22.33 0.06 -8.12
C GLY A 54 -22.19 0.87 -9.41
N ASP A 55 -22.24 2.21 -9.28
CA ASP A 55 -22.04 3.13 -10.40
C ASP A 55 -20.60 3.65 -10.42
N TYR A 56 -19.79 3.11 -11.32
CA TYR A 56 -18.39 3.47 -11.49
C TYR A 56 -18.17 4.91 -12.00
N ASN A 57 -19.24 5.64 -12.37
CA ASN A 57 -19.14 7.08 -12.67
C ASN A 57 -19.25 7.95 -11.42
N LYS A 58 -19.71 7.37 -10.30
CA LYS A 58 -19.86 8.07 -9.01
C LYS A 58 -18.79 7.66 -8.01
N ILE A 59 -18.42 6.38 -7.99
CA ILE A 59 -17.36 5.85 -7.12
C ILE A 59 -16.00 6.07 -7.78
N HIS A 60 -15.04 6.55 -7.00
CA HIS A 60 -13.68 6.75 -7.49
C HIS A 60 -12.97 5.41 -7.75
N CYS A 61 -12.84 5.08 -9.04
CA CYS A 61 -12.22 3.83 -9.52
C CYS A 61 -10.87 4.12 -10.20
N ARG A 62 -9.96 4.87 -9.57
CA ARG A 62 -8.81 5.50 -10.26
C ARG A 62 -7.59 4.57 -10.41
N GLY A 63 -7.81 3.28 -10.58
CA GLY A 63 -6.74 2.31 -10.57
C GLY A 63 -7.20 0.90 -10.87
N ASP A 64 -6.26 -0.03 -10.77
CA ASP A 64 -6.49 -1.45 -11.01
C ASP A 64 -5.87 -2.31 -9.90
N TRP A 65 -6.35 -3.54 -9.77
CA TRP A 65 -5.81 -4.52 -8.83
C TRP A 65 -4.83 -5.48 -9.49
N SER A 66 -3.90 -6.01 -8.70
CA SER A 66 -2.90 -6.99 -9.09
C SER A 66 -2.65 -7.99 -7.95
N ASN A 67 -1.85 -9.04 -8.21
CA ASN A 67 -1.41 -10.00 -7.20
C ASN A 67 -2.54 -10.67 -6.38
N LEU A 68 -3.68 -10.94 -7.03
CA LEU A 68 -4.85 -11.54 -6.39
C LEU A 68 -4.60 -12.98 -5.93
N GLU A 69 -4.63 -13.22 -4.62
CA GLU A 69 -4.36 -14.51 -4.01
C GLU A 69 -5.22 -14.79 -2.77
N MET A 70 -5.32 -16.06 -2.41
CA MET A 70 -5.96 -16.52 -1.17
C MET A 70 -4.89 -17.08 -0.25
N GLU A 71 -4.80 -16.55 0.97
CA GLU A 71 -4.00 -17.10 2.06
C GLU A 71 -4.94 -17.66 3.13
N GLY A 72 -5.19 -18.97 3.07
CA GLY A 72 -6.25 -19.59 3.88
C GLY A 72 -7.62 -19.00 3.52
N ASN A 73 -8.25 -18.34 4.49
CA ASN A 73 -9.55 -17.65 4.32
C ASN A 73 -9.39 -16.12 4.18
N ILE A 74 -8.18 -15.63 3.95
CA ILE A 74 -7.90 -14.20 3.75
C ILE A 74 -7.65 -13.96 2.27
N LEU A 75 -8.31 -12.96 1.71
CA LEU A 75 -8.07 -12.50 0.35
C LEU A 75 -7.02 -11.40 0.37
N LYS A 76 -5.93 -11.58 -0.37
CA LYS A 76 -4.86 -10.59 -0.52
C LYS A 76 -4.71 -10.15 -1.98
N PHE A 77 -4.40 -8.88 -2.16
CA PHE A 77 -4.11 -8.28 -3.46
C PHE A 77 -3.45 -6.91 -3.26
N THR A 78 -2.94 -6.33 -4.34
CA THR A 78 -2.44 -4.96 -4.36
C THR A 78 -3.26 -4.10 -5.32
N THR A 79 -3.24 -2.79 -5.15
CA THR A 79 -3.78 -1.82 -6.12
C THR A 79 -2.76 -0.75 -6.45
N GLU A 80 -2.79 -0.28 -7.70
CA GLU A 80 -2.13 0.96 -8.11
C GLU A 80 -3.20 1.99 -8.46
N THR A 81 -3.23 3.11 -7.75
CA THR A 81 -4.32 4.10 -7.84
C THR A 81 -3.77 5.52 -7.94
N ALA A 82 -4.52 6.43 -8.57
CA ALA A 82 -4.13 7.84 -8.59
C ALA A 82 -4.33 8.49 -7.21
N TRP A 83 -3.24 9.05 -6.68
CA TRP A 83 -3.11 9.88 -5.46
C TRP A 83 -3.39 9.21 -4.12
N SER A 84 -4.41 8.37 -4.01
CA SER A 84 -4.79 7.77 -2.74
C SER A 84 -5.54 6.45 -2.94
N PRO A 85 -5.61 5.60 -1.90
CA PRO A 85 -6.48 4.43 -1.91
C PRO A 85 -7.91 4.79 -2.35
N CYS A 86 -8.55 3.87 -3.08
CA CYS A 86 -9.94 4.02 -3.52
C CYS A 86 -10.88 3.35 -2.52
N ASP A 87 -10.90 3.85 -1.28
CA ASP A 87 -11.63 3.25 -0.14
C ASP A 87 -13.10 2.98 -0.47
N GLU A 88 -13.77 3.92 -1.14
CA GLU A 88 -15.16 3.80 -1.59
C GLU A 88 -15.45 2.51 -2.39
N THR A 89 -14.46 1.98 -3.11
CA THR A 89 -14.59 0.70 -3.83
C THR A 89 -14.69 -0.47 -2.86
N PHE A 90 -13.92 -0.46 -1.78
CA PHE A 90 -13.88 -1.54 -0.80
C PHE A 90 -14.94 -1.37 0.30
N GLU A 91 -15.37 -0.15 0.57
CA GLU A 91 -16.62 0.12 1.30
C GLU A 91 -17.82 -0.52 0.59
N LEU A 92 -17.94 -0.37 -0.74
CA LEU A 92 -18.97 -1.06 -1.51
C LEU A 92 -18.84 -2.59 -1.43
N VAL A 93 -17.61 -3.13 -1.39
CA VAL A 93 -17.40 -4.58 -1.19
C VAL A 93 -18.01 -5.01 0.15
N CYS A 94 -17.73 -4.28 1.23
CA CYS A 94 -18.28 -4.55 2.56
C CYS A 94 -19.80 -4.37 2.61
N GLU A 95 -20.38 -3.42 1.87
CA GLU A 95 -21.84 -3.30 1.75
C GLU A 95 -22.48 -4.53 1.10
N LYS A 96 -21.80 -5.16 0.13
CA LYS A 96 -22.30 -6.33 -0.61
C LYS A 96 -22.03 -7.64 0.10
N PHE A 97 -20.98 -7.70 0.90
CA PHE A 97 -20.59 -8.84 1.71
C PHE A 97 -20.45 -8.36 3.17
N PRO A 98 -21.56 -8.31 3.93
CA PRO A 98 -21.61 -7.60 5.21
C PRO A 98 -20.71 -8.16 6.31
N THR A 99 -20.18 -9.37 6.14
CA THR A 99 -19.21 -9.94 7.09
C THR A 99 -17.78 -9.54 6.77
N LEU A 100 -17.52 -8.99 5.59
CA LEU A 100 -16.17 -8.64 5.17
C LEU A 100 -15.71 -7.35 5.82
N CYS A 101 -14.45 -7.36 6.22
CA CYS A 101 -13.68 -6.17 6.60
C CYS A 101 -12.42 -6.13 5.74
N TYR A 102 -12.02 -4.93 5.31
CA TYR A 102 -10.79 -4.74 4.56
C TYR A 102 -9.77 -3.99 5.41
N PHE A 103 -8.52 -4.41 5.26
CA PHE A 103 -7.35 -3.80 5.86
C PHE A 103 -6.40 -3.42 4.74
N TYR A 104 -5.70 -2.30 4.87
CA TYR A 104 -4.72 -1.88 3.89
C TYR A 104 -3.51 -1.18 4.51
N GLN A 105 -2.43 -1.17 3.75
CA GLN A 105 -1.29 -0.28 3.94
C GLN A 105 -0.94 0.34 2.58
N SER A 106 -0.85 1.67 2.51
CA SER A 106 -0.70 2.41 1.26
C SER A 106 0.45 3.40 1.26
N GLU A 107 1.04 3.61 0.09
CA GLU A 107 2.22 4.45 -0.14
C GLU A 107 2.05 5.31 -1.41
N GLU A 108 2.05 6.62 -1.24
CA GLU A 108 2.15 7.63 -2.30
C GLU A 108 3.40 8.48 -2.04
N PRO A 109 4.57 8.08 -2.58
CA PRO A 109 5.85 8.72 -2.25
C PRO A 109 6.01 10.14 -2.83
N GLY A 110 5.23 10.52 -3.84
CA GLY A 110 5.27 11.84 -4.49
C GLY A 110 4.81 12.99 -3.60
N LEU A 111 3.89 12.74 -2.66
CA LEU A 111 3.50 13.68 -1.60
C LEU A 111 3.82 13.18 -0.20
N ALA A 112 4.58 12.08 -0.08
CA ALA A 112 4.93 11.43 1.19
C ALA A 112 3.69 11.05 2.03
N GLU A 113 2.68 10.49 1.37
CA GLU A 113 1.46 10.02 2.01
C GLU A 113 1.54 8.52 2.27
N TYR A 114 1.54 8.14 3.55
CA TYR A 114 1.65 6.77 4.02
C TYR A 114 0.53 6.50 5.01
N TRP A 115 -0.43 5.66 4.62
CA TRP A 115 -1.68 5.46 5.36
C TRP A 115 -1.93 3.97 5.62
N THR A 116 -2.61 3.67 6.71
CA THR A 116 -3.12 2.32 7.01
C THR A 116 -4.34 2.40 7.91
N ASN A 117 -5.33 1.56 7.64
CA ASN A 117 -6.44 1.32 8.58
C ASN A 117 -6.16 0.11 9.51
N ASP A 118 -5.04 -0.60 9.33
CA ASP A 118 -4.57 -1.71 10.16
C ASP A 118 -3.65 -1.22 11.28
N GLN A 119 -4.17 -0.34 12.13
CA GLN A 119 -3.40 0.31 13.18
C GLN A 119 -2.80 -0.70 14.19
N GLU A 120 -3.46 -1.84 14.40
CA GLU A 120 -2.94 -2.92 15.25
C GLU A 120 -1.86 -3.76 14.56
N GLY A 121 -1.71 -3.64 13.23
CA GLY A 121 -0.72 -4.38 12.45
C GLY A 121 -1.03 -5.87 12.35
N LYS A 122 -2.32 -6.22 12.26
CA LYS A 122 -2.79 -7.61 12.18
C LYS A 122 -2.30 -8.30 10.90
N TYR A 123 -2.30 -7.57 9.80
CA TYR A 123 -1.86 -8.02 8.47
C TYR A 123 -0.64 -7.26 7.97
N PHE A 124 -0.53 -5.98 8.34
CA PHE A 124 0.53 -5.07 7.93
C PHE A 124 1.25 -4.56 9.18
N PRO A 125 2.22 -5.32 9.71
CA PRO A 125 2.84 -5.01 10.99
C PRO A 125 3.76 -3.77 10.92
N ASP A 126 4.23 -3.42 9.73
CA ASP A 126 5.14 -2.30 9.51
C ASP A 126 4.47 -0.97 9.89
N LYS A 127 5.16 -0.19 10.72
CA LYS A 127 4.73 1.13 11.18
C LYS A 127 5.56 2.25 10.59
N TYR A 128 6.75 1.92 10.11
CA TYR A 128 7.67 2.87 9.53
C TYR A 128 8.23 2.37 8.21
N ILE A 129 8.59 3.32 7.37
CA ILE A 129 9.33 3.12 6.14
C ILE A 129 10.54 4.04 6.15
N ALA A 130 11.71 3.52 5.81
CA ALA A 130 12.92 4.31 5.59
C ALA A 130 13.30 4.24 4.11
N ASP A 131 13.48 5.41 3.50
CA ASP A 131 14.00 5.59 2.14
C ASP A 131 15.30 6.37 2.23
N LEU A 132 16.42 5.72 1.90
CA LEU A 132 17.76 6.21 2.21
C LEU A 132 18.71 6.01 1.03
N CYS A 133 19.50 7.04 0.74
CA CYS A 133 20.64 6.97 -0.17
C CYS A 133 21.91 7.44 0.56
N THR A 134 22.92 6.57 0.65
CA THR A 134 24.20 6.84 1.31
C THR A 134 25.15 7.69 0.44
N PRO A 135 26.26 8.21 0.99
CA PRO A 135 27.29 8.91 0.22
C PRO A 135 27.88 8.12 -0.94
N ASP A 136 27.95 6.80 -0.82
CA ASP A 136 28.47 5.89 -1.85
C ASP A 136 27.41 5.43 -2.87
N ASP A 137 26.33 6.20 -3.03
CA ASP A 137 25.20 5.98 -3.96
C ASP A 137 24.49 4.62 -3.76
N LYS A 138 24.52 4.05 -2.55
CA LYS A 138 23.70 2.87 -2.23
C LYS A 138 22.32 3.31 -1.77
N TRP A 139 21.32 2.76 -2.43
CA TRP A 139 19.92 3.02 -2.14
C TRP A 139 19.29 1.87 -1.36
N TYR A 140 18.53 2.23 -0.32
CA TYR A 140 17.81 1.32 0.55
C TYR A 140 16.38 1.80 0.72
N LYS A 141 15.43 0.87 0.68
CA LYS A 141 14.03 1.08 1.04
C LYS A 141 13.59 -0.07 1.92
N GLU A 142 13.39 0.21 3.21
CA GLU A 142 13.14 -0.82 4.23
C GLU A 142 11.93 -0.44 5.10
N TYR A 143 11.28 -1.47 5.66
CA TYR A 143 10.06 -1.35 6.46
C TYR A 143 10.30 -1.89 7.86
N PHE A 144 9.69 -1.25 8.86
CA PHE A 144 9.98 -1.55 10.27
C PHE A 144 8.73 -1.53 11.12
N VAL A 145 8.65 -2.45 12.07
CA VAL A 145 7.52 -2.52 13.02
C VAL A 145 7.65 -1.52 14.17
N ASN A 146 8.86 -1.01 14.44
CA ASN A 146 9.14 -0.06 15.51
C ASN A 146 10.44 0.73 15.26
N GLN A 147 10.62 1.85 15.98
CA GLN A 147 11.80 2.71 15.82
C GLN A 147 13.12 2.04 16.24
N THR A 148 13.10 1.10 17.20
CA THR A 148 14.33 0.43 17.65
C THR A 148 14.98 -0.39 16.53
N GLU A 149 14.17 -0.97 15.63
CA GLU A 149 14.69 -1.67 14.45
C GLU A 149 15.32 -0.71 13.44
N ILE A 150 14.72 0.47 13.23
CA ILE A 150 15.29 1.54 12.40
C ILE A 150 16.68 1.94 12.91
N PHE A 151 16.82 2.11 14.24
CA PHE A 151 18.09 2.55 14.84
C PHE A 151 19.21 1.54 14.63
N LYS A 152 18.92 0.24 14.84
CA LYS A 152 19.88 -0.84 14.59
C LYS A 152 20.28 -0.91 13.12
N TRP A 153 19.30 -0.85 12.23
CA TRP A 153 19.52 -0.85 10.79
C TRP A 153 20.36 0.34 10.33
N PHE A 154 20.06 1.54 10.84
CA PHE A 154 20.83 2.74 10.50
C PHE A 154 22.26 2.67 11.03
N GLU A 155 22.48 2.12 12.24
CA GLU A 155 23.82 1.90 12.79
C GLU A 155 24.65 0.94 11.92
N GLU A 156 24.04 -0.13 11.38
CA GLU A 156 24.70 -1.05 10.46
C GLU A 156 25.14 -0.38 9.15
N ILE A 157 24.36 0.57 8.64
CA ILE A 157 24.66 1.31 7.40
C ILE A 157 25.69 2.42 7.65
N SER A 158 25.49 3.21 8.70
CA SER A 158 26.25 4.43 8.95
C SER A 158 27.51 4.22 9.78
N GLY A 159 27.59 3.11 10.52
CA GLY A 159 28.59 2.88 11.56
C GLY A 159 28.44 3.78 12.79
N GLN A 160 27.32 4.50 12.92
CA GLN A 160 27.05 5.46 13.99
C GLN A 160 25.81 5.02 14.77
N SER A 161 25.97 4.86 16.08
CA SER A 161 24.85 4.54 16.96
C SER A 161 23.94 5.76 17.16
N VAL A 162 22.63 5.52 17.20
CA VAL A 162 21.58 6.54 17.27
C VAL A 162 20.47 6.09 18.21
N GLU A 163 19.84 7.04 18.91
CA GLU A 163 18.73 6.80 19.84
C GLU A 163 17.43 7.49 19.41
N SER A 164 17.45 8.25 18.29
CA SER A 164 16.25 8.92 17.77
C SER A 164 16.27 9.10 16.26
N ILE A 165 15.07 9.24 15.66
CA ILE A 165 14.93 9.61 14.24
C ILE A 165 15.58 10.97 13.95
N THR A 166 15.53 11.92 14.90
CA THR A 166 16.16 13.23 14.74
C THR A 166 17.68 13.11 14.56
N GLU A 167 18.34 12.19 15.28
CA GLU A 167 19.77 11.93 15.11
C GLU A 167 20.07 11.32 13.75
N ILE A 168 19.25 10.36 13.29
CA ILE A 168 19.36 9.79 11.94
C ILE A 168 19.33 10.89 10.88
N LEU A 169 18.32 11.77 10.95
CA LEU A 169 18.15 12.85 9.98
C LEU A 169 19.30 13.86 10.04
N ALA A 170 19.84 14.14 11.23
CA ALA A 170 21.00 15.03 11.39
C ALA A 170 22.28 14.44 10.77
N ILE A 171 22.49 13.13 10.91
CA ILE A 171 23.61 12.42 10.26
C ILE A 171 23.43 12.43 8.74
N ALA A 172 22.23 12.10 8.25
CA ALA A 172 21.93 12.10 6.83
C ALA A 172 22.04 13.48 6.17
N GLU A 173 21.77 14.57 6.91
CA GLU A 173 22.01 15.93 6.42
C GLU A 173 23.51 16.21 6.24
N GLN A 174 24.37 15.64 7.09
CA GLN A 174 25.83 15.78 6.94
C GLN A 174 26.35 15.02 5.72
N TRP A 175 25.74 13.89 5.35
CA TRP A 175 26.09 13.12 4.15
C TRP A 175 25.99 13.94 2.87
N LYS A 176 25.13 14.97 2.82
CA LYS A 176 25.03 15.89 1.68
C LYS A 176 26.32 16.67 1.38
N ASN A 177 27.21 16.81 2.37
CA ASN A 177 28.53 17.43 2.16
C ASN A 177 29.49 16.51 1.41
N GLU A 178 29.29 15.19 1.49
CA GLU A 178 30.07 14.19 0.76
C GLU A 178 29.47 13.90 -0.62
N ASN A 179 28.13 13.81 -0.69
CA ASN A 179 27.38 13.60 -1.92
C ASN A 179 26.01 14.29 -1.83
N ASP A 180 25.76 15.26 -2.70
CA ASP A 180 24.54 16.08 -2.70
C ASP A 180 23.25 15.31 -3.02
N LYS A 181 23.38 14.06 -3.50
CA LYS A 181 22.27 13.14 -3.76
C LYS A 181 21.92 12.25 -2.57
N SER A 182 22.71 12.27 -1.50
CA SER A 182 22.42 11.49 -0.30
C SER A 182 21.23 12.06 0.44
N PHE A 183 20.40 11.17 0.99
CA PHE A 183 19.23 11.52 1.78
C PHE A 183 18.85 10.39 2.72
N CYS A 184 18.05 10.71 3.73
CA CYS A 184 17.30 9.74 4.51
C CYS A 184 15.95 10.36 4.83
N ASN A 185 14.89 9.66 4.45
CA ASN A 185 13.52 9.99 4.81
C ASN A 185 12.96 8.82 5.61
N ILE A 186 12.32 9.12 6.74
CA ILE A 186 11.62 8.15 7.56
C ILE A 186 10.18 8.63 7.68
N TYR A 187 9.23 7.78 7.31
CA TYR A 187 7.81 8.06 7.41
C TYR A 187 7.14 7.04 8.32
N GLU A 188 6.14 7.48 9.06
CA GLU A 188 5.27 6.64 9.88
C GLU A 188 3.94 6.49 9.14
N TYR A 189 3.40 5.27 9.08
CA TYR A 189 2.07 5.05 8.51
C TYR A 189 1.02 5.63 9.46
N ALA A 190 0.32 6.65 8.99
CA ALA A 190 -0.73 7.30 9.76
C ALA A 190 -2.07 6.57 9.59
N ALA A 191 -3.02 6.84 10.49
CA ALA A 191 -4.37 6.32 10.40
C ALA A 191 -5.07 6.87 9.16
N GLY A 192 -5.47 5.96 8.27
CA GLY A 192 -6.30 6.22 7.09
C GLY A 192 -7.78 6.15 7.39
#